data_AF-A0A806CP37-F1
#
_entry.id   AF-A0A806CP37-F1
#
_cell.length_a   1.000
_cell.length_b   1.000
_cell.length_c   1.000
_cell.angle_alpha   90.00
_cell.angle_beta   90.00
_cell.angle_gamma   90.00
#
_symmetry.space_group_name_H-M   'P 1'
#
loop_
_entity.id
_entity.type
_entity.pdbx_description
1 polymer ?
#
loop_
_entity_poly.entity_id
_entity_poly.type
_entity_poly.pdbx_seq_one_letter_code
_entity_poly.pdbx_strand_id
1 'polypeptide(L)'
;MIRLVLIGSALLTTLSSCADHTRLSAPPLAVKVENRPPADLLICADTVPAFPIQSATIPADLRLAIESLALGYRSNADRLNRLVNWSVPETCK
;
A
#
# COMPACT_ATOMS: atom_id res chain seq x y z
N MET A 1 -31.27 20.64 63.24
CA MET A 1 -31.13 21.11 61.85
C MET A 1 -29.76 21.78 61.74
N ILE A 2 -28.73 20.96 61.49
CA ILE A 2 -27.86 20.93 60.31
C ILE A 2 -26.77 22.02 60.32
N ARG A 3 -25.55 21.59 60.66
CA ARG A 3 -24.27 22.25 60.35
C ARG A 3 -23.93 22.02 58.87
N LEU A 4 -23.32 22.99 58.19
CA LEU A 4 -22.27 22.69 57.21
C LEU A 4 -21.39 23.92 56.95
N VAL A 5 -20.10 23.76 57.27
CA VAL A 5 -18.98 24.62 56.85
C VAL A 5 -18.54 24.15 55.46
N LEU A 6 -18.30 25.06 54.52
CA LEU A 6 -17.54 24.75 53.30
C LEU A 6 -16.51 25.85 53.02
N ILE A 7 -15.29 25.49 53.35
CA ILE A 7 -14.01 26.09 52.97
C ILE A 7 -13.73 25.67 51.52
N GLY A 8 -13.22 26.54 50.64
CA GLY A 8 -12.86 26.12 49.29
C GLY A 8 -12.21 27.15 48.38
N SER A 9 -10.90 27.35 48.56
CA SER A 9 -9.89 27.45 47.49
C SER A 9 -10.06 28.49 46.37
N ALA A 10 -9.49 29.67 46.56
CA ALA A 10 -9.09 30.57 45.48
C ALA A 10 -7.58 30.42 45.20
N LEU A 11 -7.20 29.37 44.46
CA LEU A 11 -5.88 29.23 43.86
C LEU A 11 -6.09 28.82 42.40
N LEU A 12 -5.24 29.34 41.50
CA LEU A 12 -5.12 29.05 40.05
C LEU A 12 -5.60 30.19 39.11
N THR A 13 -4.88 31.32 39.13
CA THR A 13 -4.82 32.25 37.99
C THR A 13 -3.42 32.23 37.35
N THR A 14 -2.99 31.07 36.85
CA THR A 14 -1.85 30.98 35.92
C THR A 14 -2.11 29.91 34.86
N LEU A 15 -3.23 30.01 34.14
CA LEU A 15 -3.34 29.36 32.84
C LEU A 15 -2.56 30.23 31.85
N SER A 16 -1.31 29.79 31.64
CA SER A 16 -0.42 30.28 30.61
C SER A 16 -1.15 30.32 29.27
N SER A 17 -1.00 31.44 28.59
CA SER A 17 -1.44 31.73 27.23
C SER A 17 -1.38 30.50 26.32
N CYS A 18 -2.55 29.98 25.91
CA CYS A 18 -2.65 29.23 24.67
C CYS A 18 -2.43 30.22 23.54
N ALA A 19 -1.18 30.39 23.13
CA ALA A 19 -0.85 31.05 21.89
C ALA A 19 -1.56 30.27 20.77
N ASP A 20 -2.56 30.92 20.18
CA ASP A 20 -3.30 30.42 19.04
C ASP A 20 -2.32 30.37 17.86
N HIS A 21 -1.67 29.23 17.65
CA HIS A 21 -0.86 29.01 16.46
C HIS A 21 -1.80 28.81 15.28
N THR A 22 -2.31 29.90 14.73
CA THR A 22 -2.92 29.88 13.40
C THR A 22 -1.81 29.50 12.41
N ARG A 23 -1.63 28.20 12.15
CA ARG A 23 -0.83 27.76 11.00
C ARG A 23 -1.54 28.28 9.76
N LEU A 24 -1.00 29.35 9.19
CA LEU A 24 -1.32 29.75 7.83
C LEU A 24 -0.93 28.59 6.92
N SER A 25 -1.89 27.75 6.57
CA SER A 25 -1.69 26.75 5.53
C SER A 25 -1.55 27.48 4.21
N ALA A 26 -0.47 27.23 3.48
CA ALA A 26 -0.36 27.69 2.10
C ALA A 26 -1.61 27.21 1.33
N PRO A 27 -2.14 28.03 0.39
CA PRO A 27 -3.25 27.61 -0.45
C PRO A 27 -2.83 26.36 -1.25
N PRO A 28 -3.74 25.40 -1.48
CA PRO A 28 -3.41 24.20 -2.24
C PRO A 28 -2.96 24.59 -3.65
N LEU A 29 -1.75 24.14 -4.03
CA LEU A 29 -1.22 24.31 -5.38
C LEU A 29 -1.59 23.09 -6.22
N ALA A 30 -2.40 23.29 -7.25
CA ALA A 30 -2.64 22.25 -8.25
C ALA A 30 -1.42 22.14 -9.17
N VAL A 31 -0.64 21.07 -9.04
CA VAL A 31 0.45 20.73 -9.96
C VAL A 31 -0.07 19.72 -10.97
N LYS A 32 0.17 19.97 -12.26
CA LYS A 32 -0.10 18.96 -13.29
C LYS A 32 0.86 17.79 -13.07
N VAL A 33 0.33 16.65 -12.64
CA VAL A 33 1.07 15.40 -12.57
C VAL A 33 0.90 14.68 -13.90
N GLU A 34 2.00 14.41 -14.59
CA GLU A 34 2.01 13.51 -15.74
C GLU A 34 1.76 12.09 -15.21
N ASN A 35 0.56 11.55 -15.44
CA ASN A 35 0.12 10.28 -14.88
C ASN A 35 0.50 9.06 -15.75
N ARG A 36 1.35 9.24 -16.77
CA ARG A 36 1.78 8.12 -17.63
C ARG A 36 3.05 7.50 -17.08
N PRO A 37 3.04 6.20 -16.69
CA PRO A 37 4.26 5.51 -16.30
C PRO A 37 5.28 5.48 -17.45
N PRO A 38 6.59 5.39 -17.14
CA PRO A 38 7.62 5.03 -18.10
C PRO A 38 7.22 3.79 -18.93
N ALA A 39 7.55 3.81 -20.23
CA ALA A 39 7.07 2.79 -21.17
C ALA A 39 7.59 1.37 -20.85
N ASP A 40 8.76 1.25 -20.26
CA ASP A 40 9.35 0.00 -19.78
C ASP A 40 8.53 -0.65 -18.66
N LEU A 41 7.81 0.14 -17.86
CA LEU A 41 6.90 -0.35 -16.83
C LEU A 41 5.52 -0.76 -17.38
N LEU A 42 5.26 -0.52 -18.67
CA LEU A 42 4.02 -0.88 -19.36
C LEU A 42 4.19 -2.11 -20.25
N ILE A 43 5.25 -2.89 -20.04
CA ILE A 43 5.49 -4.16 -20.72
C ILE A 43 4.78 -5.28 -19.96
N CYS A 44 4.04 -6.13 -20.69
CA CYS A 44 3.38 -7.31 -20.11
C CYS A 44 4.40 -8.31 -19.58
N ALA A 45 3.99 -9.13 -18.61
CA ALA A 45 4.83 -10.20 -18.10
C ALA A 45 5.18 -11.22 -19.22
N ASP A 46 6.40 -11.74 -19.17
CA ASP A 46 6.85 -12.76 -20.11
C ASP A 46 6.02 -14.04 -19.99
N THR A 47 5.70 -14.65 -21.14
CA THR A 47 5.04 -15.95 -21.17
C THR A 47 6.05 -17.06 -20.89
N VAL A 48 5.81 -17.84 -19.84
CA VAL A 48 6.64 -19.00 -19.52
C VAL A 48 6.23 -20.16 -20.45
N PRO A 49 7.17 -20.78 -21.18
CA PRO A 49 6.86 -21.92 -22.03
C PRO A 49 6.32 -23.10 -21.22
N ALA A 50 5.45 -23.90 -21.84
CA ALA A 50 4.91 -25.09 -21.21
C ALA A 50 6.04 -26.05 -20.80
N PHE A 51 5.87 -26.68 -19.63
CA PHE A 51 6.80 -27.71 -19.18
C PHE A 51 6.77 -28.89 -20.17
N PRO A 52 7.93 -29.41 -20.61
CA PRO A 52 7.95 -30.51 -21.57
C PRO A 52 7.30 -31.75 -20.96
N ILE A 53 6.53 -32.48 -21.77
CA ILE A 53 5.89 -33.74 -21.37
C ILE A 53 6.98 -34.79 -21.23
N GLN A 54 7.50 -34.98 -20.03
CA GLN A 54 8.53 -35.95 -19.71
C GLN A 54 8.15 -36.70 -18.44
N SER A 55 8.35 -38.01 -18.43
CA SER A 55 8.12 -38.84 -17.25
C SER A 55 9.37 -38.84 -16.39
N ALA A 56 9.44 -37.95 -15.41
CA ALA A 56 10.45 -37.96 -14.36
C ALA A 56 9.76 -37.98 -12.99
N THR A 57 10.29 -38.77 -12.05
CA THR A 57 9.81 -38.77 -10.67
C THR A 57 10.52 -37.66 -9.90
N ILE A 58 9.77 -36.68 -9.44
CA ILE A 58 10.27 -35.61 -8.57
C ILE A 58 9.96 -36.00 -7.12
N PRO A 59 10.95 -35.99 -6.21
CA PRO A 59 10.72 -36.16 -4.77
C PRO A 59 9.64 -35.21 -4.25
N ALA A 60 8.85 -35.65 -3.27
CA ALA A 60 7.65 -34.93 -2.85
C ALA A 60 7.95 -33.53 -2.28
N ASP A 61 9.02 -33.41 -1.51
CA ASP A 61 9.54 -32.15 -0.96
C ASP A 61 9.98 -31.18 -2.06
N LEU A 62 10.74 -31.68 -3.03
CA LEU A 62 11.19 -30.89 -4.17
C LEU A 62 10.01 -30.46 -5.05
N ARG A 63 9.01 -31.33 -5.25
CA ARG A 63 7.79 -31.01 -6.00
C ARG A 63 7.05 -29.84 -5.35
N LEU A 64 6.90 -29.85 -4.03
CA LEU A 64 6.24 -28.75 -3.29
C LEU A 64 7.02 -27.44 -3.40
N ALA A 65 8.36 -27.49 -3.32
CA ALA A 65 9.19 -26.31 -3.50
C ALA A 65 9.07 -25.71 -4.91
N ILE A 66 9.08 -26.55 -5.95
CA ILE A 66 8.89 -26.12 -7.35
C ILE A 66 7.50 -25.51 -7.55
N GLU A 67 6.46 -26.14 -7.01
CA GLU A 67 5.08 -25.64 -7.08
C GLU A 67 4.95 -24.27 -6.41
N SER A 68 5.50 -24.12 -5.20
CA SER A 68 5.52 -22.84 -4.48
C SER A 68 6.23 -21.75 -5.28
N LEU A 69 7.38 -22.08 -5.88
CA LEU A 69 8.12 -21.16 -6.72
C LEU A 69 7.30 -20.74 -7.96
N ALA A 70 6.67 -21.69 -8.65
CA ALA A 70 5.84 -21.43 -9.82
C ALA A 70 4.64 -20.52 -9.49
N LEU A 71 3.99 -20.76 -8.35
CA LEU A 71 2.89 -19.91 -7.86
C LEU A 71 3.36 -18.49 -7.52
N GLY A 72 4.55 -18.35 -6.94
CA GLY A 72 5.15 -17.04 -6.68
C GLY A 72 5.41 -16.25 -7.96
N TYR A 73 6.01 -16.88 -8.97
CA TYR A 73 6.22 -16.25 -10.28
C TYR A 73 4.90 -15.86 -10.95
N ARG A 74 3.89 -16.76 -10.92
CA ARG A 74 2.56 -16.46 -11.44
C ARG A 74 1.93 -15.23 -10.77
N SER A 75 1.98 -15.16 -9.44
CA SER A 75 1.41 -14.03 -8.68
C SER A 75 2.06 -12.70 -9.07
N ASN A 76 3.38 -12.70 -9.27
CA ASN A 76 4.12 -11.52 -9.73
C ASN A 76 3.76 -11.11 -11.16
N ALA A 77 3.69 -12.07 -12.08
CA ALA A 77 3.28 -11.83 -13.47
C ALA A 77 1.85 -11.27 -13.53
N ASP A 78 0.91 -11.88 -12.79
CA ASP A 78 -0.49 -11.42 -12.72
C ASP A 78 -0.58 -10.00 -12.17
N ARG A 79 0.25 -9.66 -11.18
CA ARG A 79 0.31 -8.30 -10.61
C ARG A 79 0.79 -7.28 -11.66
N LEU A 80 1.82 -7.60 -12.42
CA LEU A 80 2.32 -6.73 -13.49
C LEU A 80 1.28 -6.57 -14.58
N ASN A 81 0.69 -7.66 -15.07
CA ASN A 81 -0.36 -7.61 -16.10
C ASN A 81 -1.55 -6.76 -15.66
N ARG A 82 -1.98 -6.86 -14.39
CA ARG A 82 -3.03 -5.98 -13.84
C ARG A 82 -2.61 -4.51 -13.82
N LEU A 83 -1.36 -4.20 -13.47
CA LEU A 83 -0.87 -2.82 -13.47
C LEU A 83 -0.91 -2.23 -14.89
N VAL A 84 -0.43 -2.99 -15.88
CA VAL A 84 -0.44 -2.56 -17.28
C VAL A 84 -1.88 -2.41 -17.77
N ASN A 85 -2.75 -3.39 -17.52
CA ASN A 85 -4.16 -3.33 -17.93
C ASN A 85 -4.95 -2.22 -17.22
N TRP A 86 -4.53 -1.80 -16.03
CA TRP A 86 -5.12 -0.62 -15.38
C TRP A 86 -4.76 0.68 -16.11
N SER A 87 -3.53 0.80 -16.61
CA SER A 87 -3.10 1.97 -17.38
C SER A 87 -3.60 1.95 -18.83
N VAL A 88 -3.63 0.76 -19.45
CA VAL A 88 -4.04 0.54 -20.85
C VAL A 88 -4.88 -0.75 -20.90
N PRO A 89 -6.22 -0.65 -20.82
CA PRO A 89 -7.11 -1.81 -20.74
C PRO A 89 -6.90 -2.85 -21.85
N GLU A 90 -7.05 -4.13 -21.49
CA GLU A 90 -6.99 -5.27 -22.41
C GLU A 90 -5.66 -5.46 -23.19
N THR A 91 -4.56 -4.89 -22.70
CA THR A 91 -3.24 -4.98 -23.36
C THR A 91 -2.55 -6.34 -23.11
N CYS A 92 -2.55 -6.80 -21.87
CA CYS A 92 -1.93 -8.06 -21.45
C CYS A 92 -2.98 -9.17 -21.32
N LYS A 93 -2.63 -10.37 -21.80
CA LYS A 93 -3.47 -11.58 -21.80
C LYS A 93 -2.86 -12.69 -20.96
#